data_AF-A0A9E6F2E1-F1
#
_entry.id   AF-A0A9E6F2E1-F1
#
_cell.length_a   1.000
_cell.length_b   1.000
_cell.length_c   1.000
_cell.angle_alpha   90.00
_cell.angle_beta   90.00
_cell.angle_gamma   90.00
#
_symmetry.space_group_name_H-M   'P 1'
#
loop_
_entity.id
_entity.type
_entity.pdbx_description
1 polymer ?
#
loop_
_entity_poly.entity_id
_entity_poly.type
_entity_poly.pdbx_seq_one_letter_code
_entity_poly.pdbx_strand_id
1 'polypeptide(L)' 'MDYRRLILAFILPPAAVMNKEAGTIMLTGILTLWGWIPGVVAALVMISQEQRRKNAE' A
#
# COMPACT_ATOMS: atom_id res chain seq x y z
N MET A 1 -1.45 -5.65 -15.38
CA MET A 1 -0.70 -4.49 -14.87
C MET A 1 0.09 -4.92 -13.66
N ASP A 2 1.39 -4.73 -13.68
CA ASP A 2 2.39 -5.42 -12.84
C ASP A 2 2.28 -5.12 -11.34
N TYR A 3 1.35 -5.77 -10.65
CA TYR A 3 1.19 -5.72 -9.18
C TYR A 3 2.48 -6.05 -8.42
N ARG A 4 3.30 -6.95 -8.97
CA ARG A 4 4.62 -7.29 -8.41
C ARG A 4 5.56 -6.08 -8.37
N ARG A 5 5.43 -5.15 -9.31
CA ARG A 5 6.26 -3.93 -9.38
C ARG A 5 5.77 -2.85 -8.42
N LEU A 6 4.45 -2.74 -8.21
CA LEU A 6 3.84 -1.90 -7.17
C LEU A 6 4.21 -2.37 -5.77
N ILE A 7 4.16 -3.68 -5.50
CA ILE A 7 4.58 -4.28 -4.23
C ILE A 7 6.07 -4.04 -3.97
N LEU A 8 6.92 -4.21 -4.99
CA LEU A 8 8.35 -3.97 -4.85
C LEU A 8 8.66 -2.47 -4.65
N ALA A 9 7.96 -1.57 -5.36
CA ALA A 9 8.09 -0.12 -5.21
C ALA A 9 7.52 0.41 -3.88
N PHE A 10 6.59 -0.31 -3.26
CA PHE A 10 6.05 0.00 -1.93
C PHE A 10 6.95 -0.53 -0.79
N ILE A 11 7.70 -1.61 -1.03
CA ILE A 11 8.59 -2.23 -0.01
C ILE A 11 10.04 -1.70 -0.07
N LEU A 12 10.46 -1.15 -1.22
CA LEU A 12 11.77 -0.54 -1.44
C LEU A 12 11.90 0.99 -1.25
N PRO A 13 10.97 1.75 -0.62
CA PRO A 13 11.25 3.10 -0.11
C PRO A 13 12.07 3.15 1.20
N PRO A 14 11.75 2.34 2.25
CA PRO A 14 12.39 2.46 3.56
C PRO A 14 13.79 1.84 3.62
N ALA A 15 14.09 0.87 2.73
CA ALA A 15 15.41 0.25 2.65
C ALA A 15 16.52 1.27 2.29
N ALA A 16 16.19 2.29 1.48
CA ALA A 16 17.11 3.37 1.14
C ALA A 16 17.29 4.38 2.29
N VAL A 17 16.29 4.50 3.18
CA VAL A 17 16.27 5.47 4.29
C VAL A 17 16.90 4.91 5.56
N MET A 18 16.94 3.59 5.74
CA MET A 18 17.54 2.97 6.95
C MET A 18 19.03 3.31 7.14
N ASN A 19 19.71 3.79 6.09
CA ASN A 19 21.11 4.26 6.16
C ASN A 19 21.26 5.74 6.55
N LYS A 20 20.18 6.51 6.75
CA LYS A 20 20.28 7.95 7.05
C LYS A 20 19.23 8.38 8.08
N GLU A 21 19.71 8.97 9.18
CA GLU A 21 18.99 9.80 10.17
C GLU A 21 17.68 9.22 10.74
N ALA A 22 17.62 8.97 12.05
CA ALA A 22 16.44 8.43 12.75
C ALA A 22 15.13 9.20 12.49
N GLY A 23 15.21 10.51 12.20
CA GLY A 23 14.06 11.34 11.84
C GLY A 23 13.45 10.98 10.48
N THR A 24 14.26 10.58 9.50
CA THR A 24 13.80 10.21 8.16
C THR A 24 13.07 8.86 8.18
N ILE A 25 13.50 7.93 9.03
CA ILE A 25 12.84 6.62 9.20
C ILE A 25 11.40 6.80 9.72
N MET A 26 11.20 7.66 10.72
CA MET A 26 9.88 7.91 11.30
C MET A 26 8.93 8.60 10.31
N LEU A 27 9.44 9.57 9.53
CA LEU A 27 8.67 10.23 8.48
C LEU A 27 8.29 9.25 7.35
N THR A 28 9.23 8.41 6.90
CA THR A 28 9.01 7.44 5.83
C THR A 28 8.02 6.36 6.25
N GLY A 29 8.05 5.92 7.51
CA GLY A 29 7.07 4.98 8.07
C GLY A 29 5.65 5.53 8.09
N ILE A 30 5.47 6.78 8.52
CA ILE A 30 4.16 7.45 8.53
C ILE A 30 3.64 7.68 7.10
N LEU A 31 4.50 8.14 6.19
CA LEU A 31 4.15 8.37 4.79
C LEU A 31 3.78 7.07 4.07
N THR A 32 4.47 5.97 4.39
CA THR A 32 4.19 4.63 3.88
C THR A 32 2.83 4.15 4.37
N LEU A 33 2.53 4.28 5.66
CA LEU A 33 1.21 3.95 6.20
C LEU A 33 0.10 4.82 5.57
N TRP A 34 0.34 6.13 5.41
CA TRP A 34 -0.62 7.04 4.78
C TRP A 34 -0.89 6.74 3.30
N GLY A 35 0.10 6.29 2.52
CA GLY A 35 -0.09 5.88 1.14
C GLY A 35 -0.70 4.48 0.99
N TRP A 36 -0.51 3.61 1.99
CA TRP A 36 -0.97 2.22 1.98
C TRP A 36 -2.44 2.06 2.34
N ILE A 37 -2.86 2.72 3.43
CA ILE A 37 -4.23 2.66 3.94
C ILE A 37 -5.27 2.95 2.84
N PRO A 38 -5.16 4.03 2.03
CA PRO A 38 -6.13 4.29 0.97
C PRO A 38 -6.10 3.22 -0.15
N GLY A 39 -4.95 2.61 -0.43
CA GLY A 39 -4.83 1.53 -1.41
C GLY A 39 -5.51 0.23 -0.96
N VAL A 40 -5.34 -0.17 0.31
CA VAL A 40 -6.00 -1.34 0.88
C VAL A 40 -7.52 -1.12 0.96
N VAL A 41 -7.95 0.07 1.35
CA VAL A 41 -9.38 0.43 1.39
C VAL A 41 -9.99 0.36 -0.01
N ALA A 42 -9.33 0.91 -1.03
CA ALA A 42 -9.80 0.84 -2.41
C ALA A 42 -9.93 -0.61 -2.92
N ALA A 43 -8.94 -1.45 -2.62
CA ALA A 43 -8.96 -2.87 -2.99
C ALA A 43 -10.10 -3.63 -2.28
N LEU A 44 -10.30 -3.38 -0.98
CA LEU A 44 -11.38 -4.00 -0.20
C LEU A 44 -12.76 -3.60 -0.72
N VAL A 45 -12.94 -2.31 -1.07
CA VAL A 45 -14.19 -1.81 -1.66
C VAL A 45 -14.46 -2.47 -3.01
N MET A 46 -13.46 -2.57 -3.89
CA MET A 46 -13.60 -3.28 -5.18
C MET A 46 -14.03 -4.73 -4.99
N ILE A 47 -13.36 -5.47 -4.11
CA ILE A 47 -13.68 -6.88 -3.83
C ILE A 47 -15.09 -7.01 -3.23
N SER A 48 -15.48 -6.11 -2.32
CA SER A 48 -16.81 -6.12 -1.71
C SER A 48 -17.92 -5.90 -2.75
N GLN A 49 -17.72 -4.98 -3.70
CA GLN A 49 -18.69 -4.78 -4.78
C GLN A 49 -18.77 -5.97 -5.73
N GLU A 50 -17.63 -6.59 -6.07
CA GLU A 50 -17.58 -7.81 -6.88
C GLU A 50 -18.33 -8.97 -6.20
N GLN A 51 -18.14 -9.15 -4.89
CA GLN A 51 -18.87 -10.15 -4.11
C GLN A 51 -20.37 -9.89 -4.10
N ARG A 52 -20.81 -8.62 -3.96
CA ARG A 52 -22.23 -8.25 -4.02
C ARG A 52 -22.86 -8.53 -5.38
N ARG A 53 -22.12 -8.32 -6.47
CA ARG A 53 -22.54 -8.64 -7.84
C ARG A 53 -22.77 -10.14 -7.99
N LYS A 54 -21.79 -10.96 -7.59
CA LYS A 54 -21.87 -12.42 -7.64
C LYS A 54 -23.01 -13.04 -6.82
N ASN A 55 -23.38 -12.43 -5.69
CA ASN A 55 -24.48 -12.91 -4.85
C ASN A 55 -25.87 -12.54 -5.38
N ALA A 56 -25.94 -11.65 -6.38
CA ALA A 56 -27.19 -11.20 -7.00
C ALA A 56 -27.50 -11.93 -8.32
N GLU A 57 -26.61 -12.81 -8.78
CA GLU A 57 -26.76 -13.73 -9.92
C GLU A 57 -27.01 -15.16 -9.41
#